data_AF-B3RU05-F1
#
_entry.id   AF-B3RU05-F1
#
_cell.length_a   1.000
_cell.length_b   1.000
_cell.length_c   1.000
_cell.angle_alpha   90.00
_cell.angle_beta   90.00
_cell.angle_gamma   90.00
#
_symmetry.space_group_name_H-M   'P 1'
#
loop_
_entity.id
_entity.type
_entity.pdbx_description
1 polymer ?
#
loop_
_entity_poly.entity_id
_entity_poly.type
_entity_poly.pdbx_seq_one_letter_code
_entity_poly.pdbx_strand_id
1 'polypeptide(L)'
;MSVRPKECPIQFPDIQRMMAAASELRLKVVGLYRSLYRTRQELFHGDQVALTVSLQKLRHGFLENKNEADPEKIKNPIFNFLNKLLHNQLIKLGEEVNYLLKHKTVQCQLNNTGNYEMKIRKDTTLLDNAVYPNDKR
;
A
#
# COMPACT_ATOMS: atom_id res chain seq x y z
N MET A 1 5.66 31.78 -53.34
CA MET A 1 5.29 31.58 -51.92
C MET A 1 4.92 30.12 -51.73
N SER A 2 5.84 29.29 -51.22
CA SER A 2 5.59 27.86 -50.97
C SER A 2 5.21 27.68 -49.50
N VAL A 3 3.95 27.40 -49.24
CA VAL A 3 3.43 27.16 -47.88
C VAL A 3 3.77 25.70 -47.52
N ARG A 4 4.77 25.51 -46.66
CA ARG A 4 5.06 24.19 -46.07
C ARG A 4 3.92 23.82 -45.11
N PRO A 5 3.45 22.56 -45.10
CA PRO A 5 2.44 22.13 -44.15
C PRO A 5 3.00 22.20 -42.73
N LYS A 6 2.24 22.79 -41.80
CA LYS A 6 2.57 22.80 -40.38
C LYS A 6 2.34 21.39 -39.85
N GLU A 7 3.41 20.62 -39.69
CA GLU A 7 3.37 19.40 -38.87
C GLU A 7 3.12 19.82 -37.42
N CYS A 8 1.97 19.43 -36.88
CA CYS A 8 1.72 19.49 -35.44
C CYS A 8 2.63 18.48 -34.75
N PRO A 9 3.51 18.87 -33.82
CA PRO A 9 4.27 17.90 -33.05
C PRO A 9 3.35 17.31 -32.00
N ILE A 10 2.67 16.21 -32.35
CA ILE A 10 2.12 15.32 -31.34
C ILE A 10 3.34 14.66 -30.70
N GLN A 11 3.78 15.23 -29.58
CA GLN A 11 4.95 14.77 -28.84
C GLN A 11 4.59 13.43 -28.18
N PHE A 12 4.82 12.33 -28.90
CA PHE A 12 4.71 10.99 -28.35
C PHE A 12 5.66 10.90 -27.13
N PRO A 13 5.21 10.38 -25.98
CA PRO A 13 6.04 10.34 -24.79
C PRO A 13 7.30 9.51 -25.07
N ASP A 14 8.48 10.11 -24.83
CA ASP A 14 9.78 9.46 -24.98
C ASP A 14 9.81 8.11 -24.26
N ILE A 15 10.19 7.05 -24.96
CA ILE A 15 10.30 5.69 -24.42
C ILE A 15 11.17 5.67 -23.16
N GLN A 16 12.22 6.49 -23.12
CA GLN A 16 13.11 6.66 -21.97
C GLN A 16 12.37 7.18 -20.72
N ARG A 17 11.42 8.10 -20.91
CA ARG A 17 10.58 8.68 -19.85
C ARG A 17 9.54 7.68 -19.35
N MET A 18 9.02 6.81 -20.23
CA MET A 18 8.11 5.73 -19.86
C MET A 18 8.82 4.64 -19.05
N MET A 19 10.05 4.27 -19.44
CA MET A 19 10.87 3.29 -18.71
C MET A 19 11.29 3.79 -17.31
N ALA A 20 11.59 5.08 -17.17
CA ALA A 20 11.88 5.71 -15.88
C ALA A 20 10.64 5.74 -14.94
N ALA A 21 9.45 5.98 -15.48
CA ALA A 21 8.22 5.95 -14.68
C ALA A 21 7.86 4.53 -14.20
N ALA A 22 8.12 3.51 -15.01
CA ALA A 22 7.93 2.10 -14.64
C ALA A 22 8.89 1.66 -13.52
N SER A 23 10.13 2.15 -13.52
CA SER A 23 11.09 1.88 -12.44
C SER A 23 10.70 2.58 -11.14
N GLU A 24 10.19 3.82 -11.19
CA GLU A 24 9.69 4.55 -10.02
C GLU A 24 8.48 3.84 -9.38
N LEU A 25 7.51 3.39 -10.18
CA LEU A 25 6.36 2.64 -9.69
C LEU A 25 6.78 1.35 -9.01
N ARG A 26 7.72 0.61 -9.60
CA ARG A 26 8.27 -0.60 -9.01
C ARG A 26 8.94 -0.35 -7.66
N LEU A 27 9.69 0.75 -7.52
CA LEU A 27 10.31 1.14 -6.26
C LEU A 27 9.25 1.46 -5.19
N LYS A 28 8.17 2.17 -5.55
CA LYS A 28 7.06 2.46 -4.63
C LYS A 28 6.37 1.20 -4.14
N VAL A 29 6.05 0.27 -5.05
CA VAL A 29 5.41 -1.02 -4.71
C VAL A 29 6.31 -1.84 -3.77
N VAL A 30 7.61 -1.92 -4.04
CA VAL A 30 8.57 -2.62 -3.17
C VAL A 30 8.69 -1.94 -1.80
N GLY A 31 8.71 -0.60 -1.77
CA GLY A 31 8.72 0.18 -0.54
C GLY A 31 7.48 -0.10 0.33
N LEU A 32 6.31 -0.08 -0.30
CA LEU A 32 5.03 -0.37 0.36
C LEU A 32 4.99 -1.80 0.91
N TYR A 33 5.40 -2.79 0.12
CA TYR A 33 5.50 -4.19 0.57
C TYR A 33 6.39 -4.32 1.81
N ARG A 34 7.56 -3.67 1.81
CA ARG A 34 8.47 -3.68 2.95
C ARG A 34 7.86 -2.99 4.17
N SER A 35 7.15 -1.88 3.98
CA SER A 35 6.49 -1.19 5.09
C SER A 35 5.41 -2.08 5.71
N LEU A 36 4.50 -2.64 4.92
CA LEU A 36 3.46 -3.55 5.41
C LEU A 36 4.07 -4.77 6.10
N TYR A 37 5.16 -5.32 5.56
CA TYR A 37 5.86 -6.44 6.16
C TYR A 37 6.41 -6.10 7.55
N ARG A 38 6.98 -4.91 7.74
CA ARG A 38 7.45 -4.45 9.07
C ARG A 38 6.28 -4.20 10.02
N THR A 39 5.24 -3.49 9.57
CA THR A 39 4.05 -3.20 10.38
C THR A 39 3.41 -4.48 10.89
N ARG A 40 3.34 -5.55 10.08
CA ARG A 40 2.80 -6.85 10.50
C ARG A 40 3.67 -7.53 11.57
N GLN A 41 5.00 -7.43 11.47
CA GLN A 41 5.93 -8.06 12.41
C GLN A 41 5.83 -7.41 13.78
N GLU A 42 5.63 -6.09 13.79
CA GLU A 42 5.40 -5.32 15.01
C GLU A 42 3.99 -5.54 15.57
N LEU A 43 2.97 -5.65 14.73
CA LEU A 43 1.57 -5.82 15.15
C LEU A 43 1.31 -7.22 15.73
N PHE A 44 1.79 -8.27 15.08
CA PHE A 44 1.53 -9.67 15.44
C PHE A 44 2.72 -10.31 16.18
N HIS A 45 3.43 -9.53 16.98
CA HIS A 45 4.63 -10.00 17.64
C HIS A 45 4.32 -11.15 18.60
N GLY A 46 5.00 -12.29 18.43
CA GLY A 46 4.80 -13.49 19.24
C GLY A 46 3.65 -14.40 18.76
N ASP A 47 2.82 -13.96 17.81
CA ASP A 47 1.74 -14.77 17.24
C ASP A 47 2.14 -15.36 15.87
N GLN A 48 2.72 -16.56 15.91
CA GLN A 48 3.24 -17.24 14.72
C GLN A 48 2.14 -17.59 13.71
N VAL A 49 0.91 -17.85 14.19
CA VAL A 49 -0.22 -18.17 13.32
C VAL A 49 -0.65 -16.93 12.56
N ALA A 50 -0.87 -15.81 13.27
CA ALA A 50 -1.22 -14.54 12.64
C ALA A 50 -0.11 -14.04 11.71
N LEU A 51 1.17 -14.21 12.08
CA LEU A 51 2.29 -13.93 11.19
C LEU A 51 2.25 -14.82 9.93
N THR A 52 1.96 -16.11 10.04
CA THR A 52 1.96 -16.96 8.84
C THR A 52 0.81 -16.61 7.90
N VAL A 53 -0.40 -16.45 8.44
CA VAL A 53 -1.60 -16.12 7.67
C VAL A 53 -1.51 -14.73 7.04
N SER A 54 -1.04 -13.72 7.80
CA SER A 54 -0.85 -12.37 7.26
C SER A 54 0.18 -12.34 6.14
N LEU A 55 1.26 -13.14 6.23
CA LEU A 55 2.25 -13.25 5.16
C LEU A 55 1.66 -13.85 3.89
N GLN A 56 0.88 -14.91 4.01
CA GLN A 56 0.24 -15.57 2.87
C GLN A 56 -0.72 -14.61 2.16
N LYS A 57 -1.59 -13.91 2.92
CA LYS A 57 -2.50 -12.90 2.36
C LYS A 57 -1.76 -11.77 1.67
N LEU A 58 -0.69 -11.25 2.30
CA LEU A 58 0.14 -10.20 1.71
C LEU A 58 0.82 -10.68 0.42
N ARG A 59 1.42 -11.88 0.41
CA ARG A 59 2.03 -12.44 -0.80
C ARG A 59 1.00 -12.64 -1.91
N HIS A 60 -0.15 -13.19 -1.59
CA HIS A 60 -1.22 -13.43 -2.54
C HIS A 60 -1.69 -12.13 -3.20
N GLY A 61 -2.03 -11.11 -2.40
CA GLY A 61 -2.47 -9.82 -2.93
C GLY A 61 -1.43 -9.13 -3.82
N PHE A 62 -0.12 -9.29 -3.56
CA PHE A 62 0.91 -8.73 -4.46
C PHE A 62 1.19 -9.63 -5.68
N LEU A 63 0.98 -10.94 -5.59
CA LEU A 63 1.19 -11.88 -6.69
C LEU A 63 0.06 -11.84 -7.71
N GLU A 64 -1.20 -11.71 -7.27
CA GLU A 64 -2.35 -11.57 -8.17
C GLU A 64 -2.22 -10.32 -9.05
N ASN A 65 -1.72 -9.22 -8.47
CA ASN A 65 -1.51 -7.95 -9.16
C ASN A 65 -0.17 -7.88 -9.92
N LYS A 66 0.63 -8.96 -9.95
CA LYS A 66 1.94 -9.00 -10.64
C LYS A 66 1.80 -9.14 -12.15
N ASN A 67 0.75 -9.81 -12.63
CA ASN A 67 0.60 -10.22 -14.03
C ASN A 67 -0.08 -9.17 -14.92
N GLU A 68 -0.47 -8.00 -14.40
CA GLU A 68 -1.03 -6.93 -15.24
C GLU A 68 0.02 -6.22 -16.11
N ALA A 69 1.31 -6.54 -15.94
CA ALA A 69 2.43 -5.93 -16.64
C ALA A 69 2.99 -6.80 -17.79
N ASP A 70 2.12 -7.33 -18.67
CA ASP A 70 2.56 -8.01 -19.90
C ASP A 70 3.31 -7.01 -20.82
N PRO A 71 4.58 -7.25 -21.17
CA PRO A 71 5.40 -6.31 -21.94
C PRO A 71 4.89 -6.03 -23.36
N GLU A 72 4.12 -6.94 -23.96
CA GLU A 72 3.52 -6.73 -25.28
C GLU A 72 2.36 -5.73 -25.27
N LYS A 73 1.61 -5.63 -24.17
CA LYS A 73 0.47 -4.73 -24.05
C LYS A 73 0.88 -3.29 -23.70
N ILE A 74 2.08 -3.10 -23.14
CA ILE A 74 2.64 -1.79 -22.71
C ILE A 74 2.85 -0.80 -23.87
N LYS A 75 2.96 -1.29 -25.12
CA LYS A 75 3.11 -0.44 -26.31
C LYS A 75 1.87 0.37 -26.65
N ASN A 76 0.69 -0.01 -26.15
CA ASN A 76 -0.52 0.79 -26.36
C ASN A 76 -0.58 1.94 -25.34
N PRO A 77 -0.52 3.22 -25.78
CA PRO A 77 -0.47 4.37 -24.85
C PRO A 77 -1.73 4.48 -24.00
N ILE A 78 -2.90 4.09 -24.53
CA ILE A 78 -4.18 4.06 -23.81
C ILE A 78 -4.14 2.99 -22.69
N PHE A 79 -3.60 1.81 -22.99
CA PHE A 79 -3.44 0.73 -22.03
C PHE A 79 -2.45 1.11 -20.92
N ASN A 80 -1.37 1.81 -21.28
CA ASN A 80 -0.38 2.29 -20.32
C ASN A 80 -0.95 3.36 -19.37
N PHE A 81 -1.80 4.26 -19.88
CA PHE A 81 -2.49 5.25 -19.04
C PHE A 81 -3.48 4.60 -18.07
N LEU A 82 -4.26 3.62 -18.53
CA LEU A 82 -5.23 2.90 -17.71
C LEU A 82 -4.55 2.03 -16.63
N ASN A 83 -3.51 1.27 -16.96
CA ASN A 83 -2.79 0.48 -15.95
C ASN A 83 -2.05 1.36 -14.95
N LYS A 84 -1.53 2.52 -15.38
CA LYS A 84 -0.93 3.48 -14.45
C LYS A 84 -1.95 4.03 -13.45
N LEU A 85 -3.18 4.29 -13.87
CA LEU A 85 -4.27 4.69 -12.98
C LEU A 85 -4.62 3.56 -12.00
N LEU A 86 -4.72 2.32 -12.48
CA LEU A 86 -5.05 1.15 -11.66
C LEU A 86 -3.95 0.89 -10.61
N HIS A 87 -2.67 0.91 -11.02
CA HIS A 87 -1.55 0.77 -10.09
C HIS A 87 -1.50 1.86 -9.02
N ASN A 88 -1.81 3.11 -9.37
CA ASN A 88 -1.87 4.19 -8.37
C ASN A 88 -3.00 3.96 -7.35
N GLN A 89 -4.14 3.44 -7.77
CA GLN A 89 -5.23 3.09 -6.85
C GLN A 89 -4.83 1.95 -5.92
N LEU A 90 -4.17 0.90 -6.43
CA LEU A 90 -3.68 -0.22 -5.63
C LEU A 90 -2.60 0.20 -4.62
N ILE A 91 -1.67 1.07 -5.04
CA ILE A 91 -0.64 1.64 -4.14
C ILE A 91 -1.33 2.42 -3.02
N LYS A 92 -2.27 3.31 -3.37
CA LYS A 92 -3.01 4.12 -2.39
C LYS A 92 -3.79 3.26 -1.41
N LEU A 93 -4.48 2.22 -1.90
CA LEU A 93 -5.19 1.26 -1.05
C LEU A 93 -4.23 0.58 -0.08
N GLY A 94 -3.06 0.13 -0.55
CA GLY A 94 -2.08 -0.50 0.33
C GLY A 94 -1.49 0.48 1.36
N GLU A 95 -1.31 1.75 1.00
CA GLU A 95 -0.91 2.81 1.94
C GLU A 95 -1.98 3.04 3.02
N GLU A 96 -3.27 3.10 2.64
CA GLU A 96 -4.39 3.22 3.58
C GLU A 96 -4.48 2.02 4.53
N VAL A 97 -4.30 0.81 4.00
CA VAL A 97 -4.24 -0.42 4.81
C VAL A 97 -3.07 -0.36 5.79
N ASN A 98 -1.88 0.07 5.33
CA ASN A 98 -0.72 0.20 6.19
C ASN A 98 -0.96 1.23 7.30
N TYR A 99 -1.58 2.38 6.98
CA TYR A 99 -1.96 3.38 7.95
C TYR A 99 -2.92 2.81 9.00
N LEU A 100 -3.96 2.10 8.55
CA LEU A 100 -4.94 1.48 9.44
C LEU A 100 -4.28 0.46 10.38
N LEU A 101 -3.42 -0.42 9.84
CA LEU A 101 -2.70 -1.43 10.62
C LEU A 101 -1.68 -0.84 11.60
N LYS A 102 -1.19 0.37 11.33
CA LYS A 102 -0.18 1.02 12.16
C LYS A 102 -0.81 1.87 13.26
N HIS A 103 -1.85 2.64 12.93
CA HIS A 103 -2.42 3.65 13.79
C HIS A 103 -3.69 3.19 14.52
N LYS A 104 -4.49 2.30 13.93
CA LYS A 104 -5.83 1.97 14.43
C LYS A 104 -5.99 0.54 14.96
N THR A 105 -5.00 -0.32 14.78
CA THR A 105 -5.06 -1.70 15.26
C THR A 105 -4.01 -1.98 16.33
N VAL A 106 -4.43 -2.78 17.31
CA VAL A 106 -3.62 -3.29 18.42
C VAL A 106 -3.93 -4.77 18.60
N GLN A 107 -2.94 -5.54 19.05
CA GLN A 107 -3.11 -6.95 19.40
C GLN A 107 -3.29 -7.07 20.91
N CYS A 108 -4.30 -7.84 21.32
CA CYS A 108 -4.49 -8.27 22.70
C CYS A 108 -4.08 -9.75 22.83
N GLN A 109 -3.38 -10.10 23.89
CA GLN A 109 -2.97 -11.46 24.21
C GLN A 109 -3.57 -11.86 25.56
N LEU A 110 -4.12 -13.07 25.64
CA LEU A 110 -4.60 -13.63 26.91
C LEU A 110 -3.39 -14.07 27.72
N ASN A 111 -3.24 -13.54 28.92
CA ASN A 111 -2.17 -13.92 29.83
C ASN A 111 -2.55 -15.14 30.68
N ASN A 112 -1.57 -15.66 31.42
CA ASN A 112 -1.75 -16.85 32.26
C ASN A 112 -2.72 -16.62 33.43
N THR A 113 -3.02 -15.37 33.79
CA THR A 113 -3.96 -15.01 34.85
C THR A 113 -5.40 -14.85 34.34
N GLY A 114 -5.64 -15.08 33.04
CA GLY A 114 -6.97 -15.00 32.42
C GLY A 114 -7.37 -13.57 31.98
N ASN A 115 -6.47 -12.60 32.07
CA ASN A 115 -6.69 -11.22 31.63
C ASN A 115 -6.11 -10.99 30.23
N TYR A 116 -6.68 -10.04 29.49
CA TYR A 116 -6.12 -9.61 28.21
C TYR A 116 -5.13 -8.47 28.40
N GLU A 117 -3.90 -8.67 27.95
CA GLU A 117 -2.87 -7.65 27.86
C GLU A 117 -2.81 -7.10 26.44
N MET A 118 -2.74 -5.78 26.28
CA MET A 118 -2.53 -5.16 24.97
C MET A 118 -1.29 -4.29 24.98
N LYS A 119 -0.57 -4.29 23.87
CA LYS A 119 0.61 -3.44 23.68
C LYS A 119 0.26 -2.27 22.77
N ILE A 120 0.04 -1.09 23.37
CA ILE A 120 -0.15 0.15 22.63
C ILE A 120 1.20 0.57 22.04
N ARG A 121 1.24 0.80 20.72
CA ARG A 121 2.45 1.28 20.03
C ARG A 121 2.46 2.80 20.02
N LYS A 122 3.65 3.40 19.88
CA LYS A 122 3.81 4.87 19.85
C LYS A 122 2.95 5.57 18.80
N ASP A 123 2.76 4.90 17.67
CA ASP A 123 2.03 5.44 16.53
C ASP A 123 0.52 5.17 16.64
N THR A 124 0.06 4.40 17.62
CA THR A 124 -1.37 4.09 17.79
C THR A 124 -2.12 5.35 18.22
N THR A 125 -3.14 5.73 17.44
CA THR A 125 -4.00 6.87 17.75
C THR A 125 -4.99 6.46 18.83
N LEU A 126 -4.93 7.14 19.98
CA LEU A 126 -5.90 6.99 21.05
C LEU A 126 -6.98 8.07 20.90
N LEU A 127 -8.22 7.72 21.20
CA LEU A 127 -9.33 8.67 21.25
C LEU A 127 -9.45 9.22 22.67
N ASP A 128 -10.03 10.40 22.78
CA ASP A 128 -10.37 10.96 24.09
C ASP A 128 -11.43 10.09 24.76
N ASN A 129 -11.16 9.73 26.02
CA ASN A 129 -12.11 8.96 26.80
C ASN A 129 -13.36 9.82 27.06
N ALA A 130 -14.54 9.21 26.93
CA ALA A 130 -15.77 9.84 27.37
C ALA A 130 -15.70 10.16 28.88
N VAL A 131 -16.17 11.34 29.27
CA VAL A 131 -16.27 11.71 30.68
C VAL A 131 -17.28 10.79 31.35
N TYR A 132 -16.87 10.11 32.41
CA TYR A 132 -17.77 9.25 33.17
C TYR A 132 -18.92 10.10 33.75
N PRO A 133 -20.19 9.67 33.61
CA PRO A 133 -21.36 10.48 34.00
C PRO A 133 -21.38 10.95 35.47
N ASN A 134 -20.59 10.33 36.36
CA ASN A 134 -20.58 10.60 37.80
C ASN A 134 -19.28 11.23 38.31
N ASP A 135 -18.35 11.65 37.44
CA ASP A 135 -17.12 12.34 37.87
C ASP A 135 -17.44 13.84 38.08
N LYS A 136 -18.14 14.17 39.19
CA LYS A 136 -18.26 15.55 39.68
C LYS A 136 -16.94 15.93 40.35
N ARG A 137 -15.99 16.44 39.58
CA ARG A 137 -14.80 17.12 40.11
C ARG A 137 -15.15 18.47 40.71
#